data_AF-A0A934HAU7-F1
#
_entry.id   AF-A0A934HAU7-F1
#
_cell.length_a   1.000
_cell.length_b   1.000
_cell.length_c   1.000
_cell.angle_alpha   90.00
_cell.angle_beta   90.00
_cell.angle_gamma   90.00
#
_symmetry.space_group_name_H-M   'P 1'
#
loop_
_entity.id
_entity.type
_entity.pdbx_description
1 polymer ?
#
loop_
_entity_poly.entity_id
_entity_poly.type
_entity_poly.pdbx_seq_one_letter_code
_entity_poly.pdbx_strand_id
1 'polypeptide(L)' 'LGEGTRVIATGGLATAIAKETRVIEAVNPELTLEGLRMIWELNNA' A
#
# COMPACT_ATOMS: atom_id res chain seq x y z
N LEU A 1 -12.28 -10.47 4.33
CA LEU A 1 -11.63 -9.32 5.00
C LEU A 1 -12.57 -8.67 6.00
N GLY A 2 -13.87 -8.57 5.70
CA GLY A 2 -14.90 -8.14 6.65
C GLY A 2 -15.16 -6.64 6.57
N GLU A 3 -16.21 -6.20 7.25
CA GLU A 3 -16.55 -4.79 7.36
C GLU A 3 -15.38 -4.01 8.00
N GLY A 4 -15.10 -2.81 7.49
CA GLY A 4 -14.02 -1.96 8.01
C GLY A 4 -12.60 -2.36 7.61
N THR A 5 -12.44 -3.25 6.63
CA THR A 5 -11.09 -3.56 6.08
C THR A 5 -10.44 -2.33 5.49
N ARG A 6 -9.23 -2.01 5.96
CA ARG A 6 -8.44 -0.91 5.42
C ARG A 6 -7.96 -1.18 4.01
N VAL A 7 -8.20 -0.27 3.08
CA VAL A 7 -7.75 -0.37 1.69
C VAL A 7 -6.65 0.63 1.38
N ILE A 8 -5.48 0.13 0.99
CA ILE A 8 -4.31 0.92 0.59
C ILE A 8 -3.93 0.60 -0.86
N ALA A 9 -3.46 1.59 -1.61
CA ALA A 9 -3.04 1.44 -3.00
C ALA A 9 -1.59 1.93 -3.22
N THR A 10 -0.92 1.37 -4.23
CA THR A 10 0.42 1.77 -4.67
C THR A 10 0.55 1.63 -6.20
N GLY A 11 1.66 2.10 -6.78
CA GLY A 11 1.91 2.08 -8.22
C GLY A 11 1.50 3.36 -8.96
N GLY A 12 1.98 3.50 -10.20
CA GLY A 12 1.92 4.77 -10.95
C GLY A 12 0.51 5.32 -11.22
N LEU A 13 -0.51 4.47 -11.27
CA LEU A 13 -1.91 4.88 -11.49
C LEU A 13 -2.70 5.05 -10.19
N ALA A 14 -2.14 4.72 -9.02
CA ALA A 14 -2.89 4.68 -7.76
C ALA A 14 -3.53 6.04 -7.42
N THR A 15 -2.77 7.13 -7.56
CA THR A 15 -3.28 8.50 -7.32
C THR A 15 -4.38 8.90 -8.29
N ALA A 16 -4.31 8.46 -9.56
CA ALA A 16 -5.34 8.76 -10.54
C ALA A 16 -6.64 7.99 -10.20
N ILE A 17 -6.53 6.70 -9.90
CA ILE A 17 -7.68 5.85 -9.54
C ILE A 17 -8.30 6.29 -8.22
N ALA A 18 -7.51 6.69 -7.22
CA ALA A 18 -8.00 7.15 -5.92
C ALA A 18 -8.87 8.41 -5.99
N LYS A 19 -8.77 9.21 -7.07
CA LYS A 19 -9.67 10.36 -7.28
C LYS A 19 -11.08 9.94 -7.71
N GLU A 20 -11.21 8.75 -8.29
CA GLU A 20 -12.46 8.24 -8.87
C GLU A 20 -13.23 7.33 -7.91
N THR A 21 -12.69 7.05 -6.71
CA THR A 21 -13.35 6.20 -5.71
C THR A 21 -13.00 6.59 -4.28
N ARG A 22 -13.96 6.39 -3.37
CA ARG A 22 -13.76 6.57 -1.92
C ARG A 22 -13.29 5.29 -1.22
N VAL A 23 -13.18 4.18 -1.95
CA VAL A 23 -12.79 2.88 -1.37
C VAL A 23 -11.31 2.87 -1.00
N ILE A 24 -10.46 3.63 -1.67
CA ILE A 24 -9.02 3.72 -1.34
C ILE A 24 -8.86 4.75 -0.21
N GLU A 25 -8.37 4.30 0.94
CA GLU A 25 -8.19 5.16 2.12
C GLU A 25 -6.79 5.81 2.17
N ALA A 26 -5.80 5.20 1.52
CA ALA A 26 -4.46 5.77 1.40
C ALA A 26 -3.72 5.29 0.14
N VAL A 27 -2.87 6.16 -0.40
CA VAL A 27 -1.90 5.82 -1.44
C VAL A 27 -0.49 5.89 -0.85
N ASN A 28 0.26 4.79 -0.90
CA ASN A 28 1.67 4.73 -0.47
C ASN A 28 2.55 4.26 -1.64
N PRO A 29 3.31 5.15 -2.32
CA PRO A 29 4.24 4.78 -3.39
C PRO A 29 5.36 3.83 -2.95
N GLU A 30 5.79 3.90 -1.69
CA GLU A 30 6.93 3.15 -1.16
C GLU A 30 6.55 1.77 -0.60
N LEU A 31 5.26 1.40 -0.66
CA LEU A 31 4.72 0.20 0.00
C LEU A 31 5.52 -1.08 -0.29
N THR A 32 5.92 -1.28 -1.55
CA THR A 32 6.75 -2.44 -1.94
C THR A 32 8.16 -2.36 -1.35
N LEU A 33 8.79 -1.18 -1.38
CA LEU A 33 10.15 -0.99 -0.89
C LEU A 33 10.22 -1.10 0.64
N GLU A 34 9.21 -0.60 1.35
CA GLU A 34 9.05 -0.81 2.79
C GLU A 34 8.98 -2.31 3.11
N GLY A 35 8.16 -3.08 2.38
CA GLY A 35 8.07 -4.53 2.55
C GLY A 35 9.38 -5.26 2.27
N LEU A 36 10.10 -4.89 1.19
CA LEU A 36 11.41 -5.45 0.87
C LEU A 36 12.45 -5.13 1.96
N ARG A 37 12.44 -3.90 2.50
CA ARG A 37 13.31 -3.51 3.62
C ARG A 37 13.03 -4.36 4.85
N MET A 38 11.76 -4.54 5.22
CA MET A 38 11.38 -5.39 6.36
C MET A 38 11.87 -6.84 6.19
N ILE A 39 11.71 -7.41 5.00
CA ILE A 39 12.18 -8.78 4.72
C ILE A 39 13.71 -8.86 4.82
N TRP A 40 14.43 -7.87 4.31
CA TRP A 40 15.88 -7.82 4.43
C TRP A 40 16.30 -7.74 5.91
N GLU A 41 15.69 -6.85 6.70
CA GLU A 41 15.97 -6.71 8.14
C GLU A 41 15.73 -8.02 8.90
N LEU A 42 14.64 -8.74 8.61
CA LEU A 42 14.33 -10.03 9.24
C LEU A 42 15.36 -11.12 8.93
N ASN A 43 15.98 -11.09 7.75
CA ASN A 43 16.93 -12.10 7.30
C ASN A 43 18.39 -11.79 7.64
N ASN A 44 18.67 -10.57 8.13
CA ASN A 44 20.02 -10.14 8.54
C ASN A 44 20.14 -9.95 10.06
N ALA A 45 19.19 -10.51 10.81
CA ALA A 45 19.21 -10.62 12.28
C ALA A 45 19.98 -11.86 12.76
#